data_AF-A0AA46WX06-F1
#
_entry.id   AF-A0AA46WX06-F1
#
_cell.length_a   1.000
_cell.length_b   1.000
_cell.length_c   1.000
_cell.angle_alpha   90.00
_cell.angle_beta   90.00
_cell.angle_gamma   90.00
#
_symmetry.space_group_name_H-M   'P 1'
#
loop_
_entity.id
_entity.type
_entity.pdbx_description
1 polymer ?
#
loop_
_entity_poly.entity_id
_entity_poly.type
_entity_poly.pdbx_seq_one_letter_code
_entity_poly.pdbx_strand_id
1 'polypeptide(L)'
;MSTSSVSSNDPFRSLLKQIWWVVLLRGILAVLFGVVALVWPGITVWALVVVFAAYAIIDGIVLVVQSIRDKPEGWGWWLAMGVVSVLAGLVALFWPGITALALLYVIAFYAILFGITGIVGGVRFRKVPDSGWVWSVLAGVVAVLFGIVLLVFPGEGILSLIVLLGIYAILFGVLLIILAFQARSAAKKAGVI
;
A
#
# COMPACT_ATOMS: atom_id res chain seq x y z
N MET A 1 -37.46 -2.34 -37.56
CA MET A 1 -36.02 -2.24 -37.25
C MET A 1 -35.84 -1.04 -36.34
N SER A 2 -36.08 -1.23 -35.05
CA SER A 2 -36.17 -0.17 -34.03
C SER A 2 -34.78 0.19 -33.54
N THR A 3 -34.39 1.44 -33.77
CA THR A 3 -33.26 2.11 -33.13
C THR A 3 -33.51 2.18 -31.63
N SER A 4 -32.94 1.26 -30.86
CA SER A 4 -32.83 1.41 -29.41
C SER A 4 -31.86 2.55 -29.13
N SER A 5 -32.43 3.71 -28.84
CA SER A 5 -31.76 4.84 -28.21
C SER A 5 -31.07 4.35 -26.93
N VAL A 6 -29.75 4.13 -27.02
CA VAL A 6 -28.90 3.96 -25.84
C VAL A 6 -29.10 5.21 -24.99
N SER A 7 -29.66 5.01 -23.80
CA SER A 7 -29.97 6.03 -22.80
C SER A 7 -28.82 7.02 -22.64
N SER A 8 -29.10 8.32 -22.81
CA SER A 8 -28.16 9.44 -22.76
C SER A 8 -27.65 9.79 -21.34
N ASN A 9 -27.80 8.90 -20.36
CA ASN A 9 -27.45 9.09 -18.95
C ASN A 9 -26.72 7.85 -18.38
N ASP A 10 -25.54 7.52 -18.89
CA ASP A 10 -24.72 6.46 -18.32
C ASP A 10 -23.94 7.00 -17.09
N PRO A 11 -24.14 6.46 -15.86
CA PRO A 11 -23.34 6.80 -14.68
C PRO A 11 -21.83 6.65 -14.89
N PHE A 12 -21.45 5.82 -15.87
CA PHE A 12 -20.08 5.63 -16.30
C PHE A 12 -19.41 6.92 -16.81
N ARG A 13 -20.16 7.80 -17.48
CA ARG A 13 -19.63 9.07 -18.02
C ARG A 13 -19.35 10.09 -16.90
N SER A 14 -20.21 10.16 -15.88
CA SER A 14 -19.97 11.03 -14.71
C SER A 14 -18.80 10.50 -13.85
N LEU A 15 -18.65 9.18 -13.72
CA LEU A 15 -17.50 8.55 -13.07
C LEU A 15 -16.19 8.87 -13.81
N LEU A 16 -16.13 8.75 -15.14
CA LEU A 16 -14.94 9.10 -15.93
C LEU A 16 -14.51 10.57 -15.75
N LYS A 17 -15.49 11.49 -15.63
CA LYS A 17 -15.26 12.93 -15.43
C LYS A 17 -14.67 13.27 -14.06
N GLN A 18 -14.99 12.47 -13.05
CA GLN A 18 -14.51 12.67 -11.67
C GLN A 18 -13.22 11.89 -11.37
N ILE A 19 -13.01 10.76 -12.05
CA ILE A 19 -11.87 9.87 -11.80
C ILE A 19 -10.57 10.43 -12.41
N TRP A 20 -10.58 11.07 -13.58
CA TRP A 20 -9.33 11.50 -14.24
C TRP A 20 -8.51 12.49 -13.40
N TRP A 21 -9.17 13.46 -12.73
CA TRP A 21 -8.49 14.43 -11.88
C TRP A 21 -7.93 13.80 -10.60
N VAL A 22 -8.68 12.87 -9.99
CA VAL A 22 -8.23 12.12 -8.81
C VAL A 22 -7.02 11.25 -9.15
N VAL A 23 -7.03 10.60 -10.31
CA VAL A 23 -5.90 9.79 -10.79
C VAL A 23 -4.68 10.67 -11.08
N LEU A 24 -4.87 11.83 -11.71
CA LEU A 24 -3.79 12.79 -11.97
C LEU A 24 -3.15 13.29 -10.67
N LEU A 25 -3.98 13.73 -9.72
CA LEU A 25 -3.52 14.23 -8.43
C LEU A 25 -2.77 13.15 -7.66
N ARG A 26 -3.29 11.92 -7.61
CA ARG A 26 -2.60 10.77 -7.01
C ARG A 26 -1.25 10.50 -7.67
N GLY A 27 -1.18 10.59 -9.01
CA GLY A 27 0.06 10.43 -9.75
C GLY A 27 1.11 11.49 -9.39
N ILE A 28 0.71 12.76 -9.37
CA ILE A 28 1.58 13.88 -8.98
C ILE A 28 2.08 13.69 -7.54
N LEU A 29 1.17 13.40 -6.60
CA LEU A 29 1.53 13.17 -5.20
C LEU A 29 2.47 11.97 -5.03
N ALA A 30 2.27 10.89 -5.79
CA ALA A 30 3.15 9.72 -5.76
C ALA A 30 4.56 10.05 -6.27
N VAL A 31 4.68 10.82 -7.36
CA VAL A 31 5.98 11.27 -7.87
C VAL A 31 6.67 12.17 -6.84
N LEU A 32 5.96 13.15 -6.27
CA LEU A 32 6.51 14.03 -5.25
C LEU A 32 6.98 13.26 -4.02
N PHE A 33 6.16 12.33 -3.52
CA PHE A 33 6.53 11.44 -2.43
C PHE A 33 7.80 10.65 -2.75
N GLY A 34 7.89 10.07 -3.95
CA GLY A 34 9.06 9.30 -4.34
C GLY A 34 10.32 10.15 -4.49
N VAL A 35 10.21 11.39 -4.99
CA VAL A 35 11.34 12.32 -5.02
C VAL A 35 11.80 12.67 -3.60
N VAL A 36 10.87 13.02 -2.70
CA VAL A 36 11.20 13.33 -1.30
C VAL A 36 11.86 12.13 -0.61
N ALA A 37 11.35 10.92 -0.86
CA ALA A 37 11.93 9.66 -0.36
C ALA A 37 13.39 9.47 -0.77
N LEU A 38 13.73 9.79 -2.02
CA LEU A 38 15.08 9.60 -2.54
C LEU A 38 16.05 10.69 -2.09
N VAL A 39 15.61 11.95 -2.07
CA VAL A 39 16.50 13.04 -1.70
C VAL A 39 16.67 13.08 -0.18
N TRP A 40 15.59 12.93 0.59
CA TRP A 40 15.53 13.19 2.04
C TRP A 40 15.03 11.95 2.81
N PRO A 41 15.76 10.81 2.76
CA PRO A 41 15.29 9.54 3.32
C PRO A 41 14.99 9.61 4.81
N GLY A 42 15.79 10.34 5.60
CA GLY A 42 15.56 10.50 7.04
C GLY A 42 14.20 11.15 7.37
N ILE A 43 13.79 12.15 6.59
CA ILE A 43 12.49 12.82 6.78
C ILE A 43 11.35 11.92 6.33
N THR A 44 11.56 11.11 5.29
CA THR A 44 10.57 10.12 4.86
C THR A 44 10.36 9.04 5.91
N VAL A 45 11.41 8.51 6.56
CA VAL A 45 11.23 7.59 7.71
C VAL A 45 10.39 8.25 8.78
N TRP A 46 10.75 9.47 9.16
CA TRP A 46 10.08 10.16 10.25
C TRP A 46 8.60 10.41 9.92
N ALA A 47 8.31 10.83 8.69
CA ALA A 47 6.94 10.99 8.20
C ALA A 47 6.15 9.68 8.22
N LEU A 48 6.75 8.58 7.77
CA LEU A 48 6.11 7.25 7.80
C LEU A 48 5.81 6.81 9.24
N VAL A 49 6.73 7.04 10.17
CA VAL A 49 6.53 6.73 11.60
C VAL A 49 5.39 7.55 12.19
N VAL A 50 5.31 8.85 11.89
CA VAL A 50 4.22 9.71 12.37
C VAL A 50 2.88 9.30 11.79
N VAL A 51 2.82 9.00 10.50
CA VAL A 51 1.59 8.52 9.84
C VAL A 51 1.15 7.19 10.45
N PHE A 52 2.08 6.26 10.68
CA PHE A 52 1.80 4.99 11.36
C PHE A 52 1.29 5.22 12.78
N ALA A 53 1.93 6.11 13.54
CA ALA A 53 1.53 6.44 14.90
C ALA A 53 0.10 7.01 14.97
N ALA A 54 -0.20 7.97 14.09
CA ALA A 54 -1.54 8.55 13.99
C ALA A 54 -2.57 7.48 13.62
N TYR A 55 -2.26 6.62 12.65
CA TYR A 55 -3.12 5.51 12.28
C TYR A 55 -3.37 4.55 13.44
N ALA A 56 -2.32 4.09 14.14
CA ALA A 56 -2.43 3.17 15.26
C ALA A 56 -3.25 3.76 16.43
N ILE A 57 -3.09 5.06 16.72
CA ILE A 57 -3.90 5.73 17.74
C ILE A 57 -5.36 5.79 17.32
N ILE A 58 -5.65 6.21 16.09
CA ILE A 58 -7.04 6.32 15.60
C ILE A 58 -7.70 4.95 15.58
N ASP A 59 -7.02 3.95 15.01
CA ASP A 59 -7.50 2.57 14.95
C ASP A 59 -7.75 2.02 16.36
N GLY A 60 -6.78 2.15 17.26
CA GLY A 60 -6.91 1.71 18.64
C GLY A 60 -8.07 2.37 19.37
N ILE A 61 -8.28 3.68 19.20
CA ILE A 61 -9.44 4.40 19.78
C ILE A 61 -10.74 3.86 19.23
N VAL A 62 -10.85 3.70 17.90
CA VAL A 62 -12.05 3.15 17.25
C VAL A 62 -12.36 1.76 17.81
N LEU A 63 -11.35 0.91 17.94
CA LEU A 63 -11.48 -0.47 18.36
C LEU A 63 -11.84 -0.57 19.85
N VAL A 64 -11.28 0.29 20.71
CA VAL A 64 -11.70 0.44 22.12
C VAL A 64 -13.17 0.87 22.21
N VAL A 65 -13.56 1.89 21.46
CA VAL A 65 -14.93 2.43 21.48
C VAL A 65 -15.94 1.38 21.00
N GLN A 66 -15.66 0.69 19.89
CA GLN A 66 -16.50 -0.39 19.37
C GLN A 66 -16.61 -1.56 20.37
N SER A 67 -15.49 -1.97 20.97
CA SER A 67 -15.47 -3.07 21.93
C SER A 67 -16.35 -2.81 23.16
N ILE A 68 -16.37 -1.56 23.65
CA ILE A 68 -17.18 -1.17 24.81
C ILE A 68 -18.66 -1.01 24.44
N ARG A 69 -18.95 -0.50 23.24
CA ARG A 69 -20.32 -0.26 22.76
C ARG A 69 -21.04 -1.55 22.40
N ASP A 70 -20.43 -2.37 21.56
CA ASP A 70 -21.10 -3.50 20.93
C ASP A 70 -20.92 -4.80 21.74
N LYS A 71 -19.91 -4.83 22.64
CA LYS A 71 -19.54 -6.00 23.47
C LYS A 71 -19.66 -7.34 22.74
N PRO A 72 -18.97 -7.50 21.60
CA PRO A 72 -19.03 -8.74 20.82
C PRO A 72 -18.48 -9.92 21.62
N GLU A 73 -18.70 -11.15 21.14
CA GLU A 73 -18.03 -12.32 21.73
C GLU A 73 -16.50 -12.10 21.78
N GLY A 74 -15.91 -12.31 22.95
CA GLY A 74 -14.50 -11.98 23.18
C GLY A 74 -14.19 -10.48 23.28
N TRP A 75 -15.16 -9.61 23.62
CA TRP A 75 -14.97 -8.15 23.73
C TRP A 75 -13.73 -7.71 24.52
N GLY A 76 -13.36 -8.45 25.57
CA GLY A 76 -12.17 -8.16 26.37
C GLY A 76 -10.87 -8.27 25.55
N TRP A 77 -10.81 -9.21 24.60
CA TRP A 77 -9.67 -9.36 23.69
C TRP A 77 -9.59 -8.22 22.69
N TRP A 78 -10.71 -7.83 22.09
CA TRP A 78 -10.77 -6.67 21.19
C TRP A 78 -10.41 -5.37 21.93
N LEU A 79 -10.92 -5.17 23.15
CA LEU A 79 -10.53 -4.04 23.99
C LEU A 79 -9.02 -4.02 24.26
N ALA A 80 -8.44 -5.17 24.63
CA ALA A 80 -7.01 -5.28 24.86
C ALA A 80 -6.19 -4.93 23.60
N MET A 81 -6.59 -5.44 22.43
CA MET A 81 -5.94 -5.09 21.16
C MET A 81 -6.03 -3.60 20.85
N GLY A 82 -7.18 -2.97 21.11
CA GLY A 82 -7.36 -1.54 20.91
C GLY A 82 -6.44 -0.71 21.82
N VAL A 83 -6.35 -1.07 23.10
CA VAL A 83 -5.43 -0.43 24.05
C VAL A 83 -3.98 -0.60 23.61
N VAL A 84 -3.58 -1.81 23.22
CA VAL A 84 -2.23 -2.10 22.71
C VAL A 84 -1.93 -1.26 21.46
N SER A 85 -2.89 -1.10 20.55
CA SER A 85 -2.74 -0.28 19.33
C SER A 85 -2.52 1.20 19.67
N VAL A 86 -3.29 1.77 20.62
CA VAL A 86 -3.07 3.14 21.10
C VAL A 86 -1.68 3.29 21.72
N LEU A 87 -1.28 2.35 22.60
CA LEU A 87 0.04 2.38 23.23
C LEU A 87 1.16 2.28 22.20
N ALA A 88 1.02 1.40 21.20
CA ALA A 88 1.98 1.27 20.11
C ALA A 88 2.13 2.57 19.33
N GLY A 89 1.03 3.27 19.04
CA GLY A 89 1.07 4.58 18.39
C GLY A 89 1.72 5.66 19.25
N LEU A 90 1.51 5.65 20.58
CA LEU A 90 2.22 6.57 21.49
C LEU A 90 3.73 6.27 21.53
N VAL A 91 4.12 5.00 21.65
CA VAL A 91 5.53 4.59 21.59
C VAL A 91 6.15 5.05 20.27
N ALA A 92 5.42 4.95 19.16
CA ALA A 92 5.88 5.42 17.86
C ALA A 92 6.21 6.91 17.79
N LEU A 93 5.46 7.76 18.49
CA LEU A 93 5.76 9.20 18.54
C LEU A 93 6.97 9.52 19.41
N PHE A 94 7.09 8.85 20.56
CA PHE A 94 8.16 9.15 21.52
C PHE A 94 9.50 8.50 21.15
N TRP A 95 9.46 7.35 20.45
CA TRP A 95 10.65 6.55 20.13
C TRP A 95 10.70 6.19 18.63
N PRO A 96 10.80 7.20 17.74
CA PRO A 96 10.65 6.99 16.31
C PRO A 96 11.72 6.06 15.71
N GLY A 97 12.92 6.04 16.27
CA GLY A 97 13.99 5.13 15.84
C GLY A 97 13.68 3.65 16.09
N ILE A 98 13.14 3.32 17.26
CA ILE A 98 12.74 1.93 17.56
C ILE A 98 11.55 1.53 16.70
N THR A 99 10.60 2.43 16.50
CA THR A 99 9.45 2.13 15.64
C THR A 99 9.83 1.93 14.19
N ALA A 100 10.77 2.71 13.66
CA ALA A 100 11.29 2.47 12.31
C ALA A 100 11.89 1.07 12.16
N LEU A 101 12.65 0.61 13.16
CA LEU A 101 13.18 -0.76 13.21
C LEU A 101 12.08 -1.81 13.35
N ALA A 102 11.11 -1.59 14.23
CA ALA A 102 9.97 -2.49 14.41
C ALA A 102 9.17 -2.65 13.11
N LEU A 103 8.87 -1.54 12.42
CA LEU A 103 8.22 -1.56 11.11
C LEU A 103 9.07 -2.28 10.07
N LEU A 104 10.39 -2.08 10.05
CA LEU A 104 11.29 -2.84 9.18
C LEU A 104 11.18 -4.34 9.44
N TYR A 105 11.20 -4.78 10.71
CA TYR A 105 11.08 -6.20 11.03
C TYR A 105 9.74 -6.79 10.64
N VAL A 106 8.65 -6.04 10.82
CA VAL A 106 7.32 -6.44 10.33
C VAL A 106 7.34 -6.60 8.81
N ILE A 107 7.90 -5.64 8.08
CA ILE A 107 8.01 -5.69 6.62
C ILE A 107 8.89 -6.88 6.18
N ALA A 108 10.02 -7.11 6.85
CA ALA A 108 10.93 -8.20 6.56
C ALA A 108 10.26 -9.57 6.75
N PHE A 109 9.56 -9.76 7.86
CA PHE A 109 8.82 -10.98 8.13
C PHE A 109 7.68 -11.18 7.13
N TYR A 110 6.95 -10.11 6.80
CA TYR A 110 5.89 -10.16 5.80
C TYR A 110 6.44 -10.53 4.41
N ALA A 111 7.60 -9.98 4.02
CA ALA A 111 8.26 -10.31 2.76
C ALA A 111 8.67 -11.79 2.69
N ILE A 112 9.15 -12.36 3.81
CA ILE A 112 9.47 -13.79 3.89
C ILE A 112 8.20 -14.64 3.75
N LEU A 113 7.13 -14.33 4.50
CA LEU A 113 5.87 -15.07 4.41
C LEU A 113 5.25 -14.98 3.00
N PHE A 114 5.21 -13.78 2.44
CA PHE A 114 4.73 -13.56 1.08
C PHE A 114 5.59 -14.32 0.06
N GLY A 115 6.91 -14.33 0.25
CA GLY A 115 7.82 -15.07 -0.61
C GLY A 115 7.60 -16.58 -0.55
N ILE A 116 7.46 -17.14 0.66
CA ILE A 116 7.16 -18.56 0.87
C ILE A 116 5.82 -18.93 0.21
N THR A 117 4.77 -18.14 0.42
CA THR A 117 3.46 -18.40 -0.20
C THR A 117 3.51 -18.31 -1.72
N GLY A 118 4.29 -17.38 -2.29
CA GLY A 118 4.54 -17.29 -3.73
C GLY A 118 5.26 -18.51 -4.30
N ILE A 119 6.30 -19.01 -3.60
CA ILE A 119 7.02 -20.23 -3.98
C ILE A 119 6.08 -21.44 -3.93
N VAL A 120 5.39 -21.64 -2.81
CA VAL A 120 4.47 -22.78 -2.63
C VAL A 120 3.35 -22.73 -3.65
N GLY A 121 2.76 -21.56 -3.88
CA GLY A 121 1.72 -21.34 -4.89
C GLY A 121 2.23 -21.67 -6.29
N GLY A 122 3.38 -21.12 -6.69
CA GLY A 122 3.98 -21.38 -8.00
C GLY A 122 4.24 -22.87 -8.22
N VAL A 123 4.87 -23.55 -7.26
CA VAL A 123 5.13 -25.01 -7.37
C VAL A 123 3.83 -25.81 -7.47
N ARG A 124 2.77 -25.41 -6.76
CA ARG A 124 1.46 -26.08 -6.80
C ARG A 124 0.77 -25.95 -8.15
N PHE A 125 0.90 -24.81 -8.82
CA PHE A 125 0.28 -24.54 -10.12
C PHE A 125 1.16 -24.88 -11.33
N ARG A 126 2.35 -25.50 -11.12
CA ARG A 126 3.30 -25.84 -12.21
C ARG A 126 2.72 -26.69 -13.35
N LYS A 127 1.63 -27.42 -13.10
CA LYS A 127 0.97 -28.30 -14.09
C LYS A 127 -0.13 -27.57 -14.88
N VAL A 128 -0.47 -26.34 -14.50
CA VAL A 128 -1.48 -25.53 -15.19
C VAL A 128 -0.79 -24.77 -16.33
N PRO A 129 -1.23 -24.94 -17.59
CA PRO A 129 -0.74 -24.15 -18.72
C PRO A 129 -0.92 -22.65 -18.45
N ASP A 130 0.05 -21.83 -18.87
CA ASP A 130 0.04 -20.36 -18.70
C ASP A 130 -0.07 -19.84 -17.25
N SER A 131 0.17 -20.69 -16.25
CA SER A 131 0.12 -20.31 -14.82
C SER A 131 1.18 -19.30 -14.39
N GLY A 132 2.17 -19.02 -15.24
CA GLY A 132 3.30 -18.15 -14.87
C GLY A 132 4.11 -18.67 -13.67
N TRP A 133 4.06 -19.98 -13.38
CA TRP A 133 4.59 -20.56 -12.14
C TRP A 133 6.05 -20.18 -11.87
N VAL A 134 6.88 -20.10 -12.93
CA VAL A 134 8.28 -19.70 -12.83
C VAL A 134 8.41 -18.28 -12.29
N TRP A 135 7.59 -17.34 -12.76
CA TRP A 135 7.60 -15.96 -12.29
C TRP A 135 7.16 -15.85 -10.82
N SER A 136 6.15 -16.62 -10.42
CA SER A 136 5.68 -16.67 -9.03
C SER A 136 6.76 -17.22 -8.09
N VAL A 137 7.47 -18.29 -8.50
CA VAL A 137 8.57 -18.86 -7.72
C VAL A 137 9.75 -17.88 -7.65
N LEU A 138 10.15 -17.28 -8.78
CA LEU A 138 11.24 -16.30 -8.81
C LEU A 138 10.94 -15.08 -7.94
N ALA A 139 9.75 -14.49 -8.09
CA ALA A 139 9.30 -13.38 -7.26
C ALA A 139 9.28 -13.78 -5.77
N GLY A 140 8.83 -15.00 -5.47
CA GLY A 140 8.83 -15.51 -4.10
C GLY A 140 10.23 -15.68 -3.51
N VAL A 141 11.18 -16.24 -4.27
CA VAL A 141 12.59 -16.36 -3.86
C VAL A 141 13.19 -14.98 -3.61
N VAL A 142 12.98 -14.03 -4.53
CA VAL A 142 13.44 -12.65 -4.37
C VAL A 142 12.86 -12.02 -3.10
N ALA A 143 11.58 -12.21 -2.82
CA ALA A 143 10.93 -11.68 -1.62
C ALA A 143 11.48 -12.30 -0.32
N VAL A 144 11.75 -13.60 -0.30
CA VAL A 144 12.40 -14.27 0.86
C VAL A 144 13.81 -13.71 1.08
N LEU A 145 14.62 -13.65 0.03
CA LEU A 145 15.98 -13.12 0.11
C LEU A 145 15.98 -11.66 0.57
N PHE A 146 15.07 -10.86 0.03
CA PHE A 146 14.87 -9.48 0.45
C PHE A 146 14.57 -9.37 1.94
N GLY A 147 13.61 -10.16 2.43
CA GLY A 147 13.29 -10.19 3.86
C GLY A 147 14.48 -10.63 4.73
N ILE A 148 15.24 -11.65 4.32
CA ILE A 148 16.46 -12.08 5.04
C ILE A 148 17.50 -10.96 5.09
N VAL A 149 17.75 -10.27 3.97
CA VAL A 149 18.70 -9.15 3.92
C VAL A 149 18.29 -8.04 4.90
N LEU A 150 17.01 -7.71 4.97
CA LEU A 150 16.50 -6.72 5.92
C LEU A 150 16.72 -7.15 7.38
N LEU A 151 16.57 -8.44 7.70
CA LEU A 151 16.82 -8.95 9.05
C LEU A 151 18.30 -8.87 9.45
N VAL A 152 19.21 -9.18 8.52
CA VAL A 152 20.65 -9.19 8.78
C VAL A 152 21.23 -7.78 8.84
N PHE A 153 20.75 -6.87 7.99
CA PHE A 153 21.23 -5.49 7.89
C PHE A 153 20.10 -4.49 8.16
N PRO A 154 19.61 -4.36 9.40
CA PRO A 154 18.44 -3.53 9.70
C PRO A 154 18.71 -2.03 9.49
N GLY A 155 19.93 -1.54 9.74
CA GLY A 155 20.27 -0.13 9.52
C GLY A 155 20.20 0.27 8.05
N GLU A 156 20.91 -0.47 7.19
CA GLU A 156 20.92 -0.26 5.73
C GLU A 156 19.59 -0.68 5.08
N GLY A 157 18.88 -1.62 5.71
CA GLY A 157 17.58 -2.11 5.26
C GLY A 157 16.52 -1.02 5.24
N ILE A 158 16.53 -0.10 6.22
CA ILE A 158 15.62 1.07 6.22
C ILE A 158 15.88 1.94 4.99
N LEU A 159 17.14 2.27 4.71
CA LEU A 159 17.51 3.10 3.56
C LEU A 159 17.16 2.41 2.24
N SER A 160 17.46 1.11 2.13
CA SER A 160 17.16 0.30 0.96
C SER A 160 15.65 0.24 0.69
N LEU A 161 14.83 0.09 1.73
CA LEU A 161 13.37 0.12 1.64
C LEU A 161 12.88 1.46 1.11
N ILE A 162 13.38 2.58 1.63
CA ILE A 162 12.97 3.92 1.19
C ILE A 162 13.35 4.16 -0.26
N VAL A 163 14.55 3.76 -0.66
CA VAL A 163 15.00 3.91 -2.05
C VAL A 163 14.11 3.09 -2.98
N LEU A 164 13.85 1.83 -2.63
CA LEU A 164 12.98 0.95 -3.40
C LEU A 164 11.55 1.51 -3.50
N LEU A 165 10.98 1.96 -2.38
CA LEU A 165 9.66 2.58 -2.32
C LEU A 165 9.62 3.91 -3.09
N GLY A 166 10.69 4.70 -3.05
CA GLY A 166 10.79 5.96 -3.76
C GLY A 166 10.82 5.77 -5.28
N ILE A 167 11.64 4.84 -5.76
CA ILE A 167 11.69 4.46 -7.18
C ILE A 167 10.33 3.91 -7.61
N TYR A 168 9.75 2.99 -6.84
CA TYR A 168 8.42 2.44 -7.12
C TYR A 168 7.35 3.54 -7.19
N ALA A 169 7.32 4.47 -6.24
CA ALA A 169 6.37 5.56 -6.20
C ALA A 169 6.50 6.51 -7.40
N ILE A 170 7.73 6.80 -7.85
CA ILE A 170 7.96 7.60 -9.06
C ILE A 170 7.42 6.87 -10.29
N LEU A 171 7.81 5.60 -10.49
CA LEU A 171 7.39 4.82 -11.65
C LEU A 171 5.86 4.70 -11.69
N PHE A 172 5.25 4.34 -10.56
CA PHE A 172 3.81 4.23 -10.44
C PHE A 172 3.10 5.57 -10.64
N GLY A 173 3.65 6.66 -10.07
CA GLY A 173 3.12 8.00 -10.23
C GLY A 173 3.14 8.48 -11.68
N VAL A 174 4.23 8.23 -12.41
CA VAL A 174 4.33 8.51 -13.85
C VAL A 174 3.28 7.72 -14.64
N LEU A 175 3.12 6.43 -14.35
CA LEU A 175 2.08 5.60 -14.98
C LEU A 175 0.67 6.17 -14.74
N LEU A 176 0.36 6.59 -13.51
CA LEU A 176 -0.94 7.22 -13.19
C LEU A 176 -1.15 8.54 -13.93
N ILE A 177 -0.12 9.37 -14.06
CA ILE A 177 -0.19 10.62 -14.82
C ILE A 177 -0.52 10.32 -16.29
N ILE A 178 0.16 9.34 -16.89
CA ILE A 178 -0.11 8.89 -18.26
C ILE A 178 -1.56 8.41 -18.39
N LEU A 179 -2.04 7.56 -17.47
CA LEU A 179 -3.41 7.04 -17.46
C LEU A 179 -4.44 8.15 -17.29
N ALA A 180 -4.17 9.17 -16.47
CA ALA A 180 -5.06 10.31 -16.29
C ALA A 180 -5.23 11.11 -17.59
N PHE A 181 -4.15 11.32 -18.34
CA PHE A 181 -4.22 11.98 -19.64
C PHE A 181 -4.93 11.12 -20.69
N GLN A 182 -4.74 9.81 -20.68
CA GLN A 182 -5.48 8.89 -21.54
C GLN A 182 -6.98 8.91 -21.22
N ALA A 183 -7.36 8.85 -19.93
CA ALA A 183 -8.74 8.96 -19.47
C ALA A 183 -9.38 10.30 -19.88
N ARG A 184 -8.65 11.41 -19.75
CA ARG A 184 -9.09 12.73 -20.21
C ARG A 184 -9.30 12.77 -21.73
N SER A 185 -8.38 12.20 -22.50
CA SER A 185 -8.50 12.13 -23.97
C SER A 185 -9.70 11.30 -24.41
N ALA A 186 -9.93 10.15 -23.76
CA ALA A 186 -11.09 9.30 -24.01
C ALA A 186 -12.42 10.02 -23.65
N ALA A 187 -12.47 10.72 -22.53
CA ALA A 187 -13.66 11.48 -22.11
C ALA A 187 -13.97 12.65 -23.07
N LYS A 188 -12.95 13.32 -23.60
CA LYS A 188 -13.11 14.36 -24.63
C LYS A 188 -13.65 13.80 -25.95
N LYS A 189 -13.12 12.64 -26.40
CA LYS A 189 -13.62 11.96 -27.61
C LYS A 189 -15.08 11.50 -27.47
N ALA A 190 -15.51 11.14 -26.27
CA ALA A 190 -16.88 10.72 -25.97
C ALA A 190 -17.87 11.89 -25.79
N GLY A 191 -17.41 13.15 -25.89
CA GLY A 191 -18.24 14.35 -25.69
C GLY A 191 -18.71 14.57 -24.26
N VAL A 192 -18.00 14.01 -23.28
CA VAL A 192 -18.34 14.10 -21.84
C VAL A 192 -17.75 15.35 -21.17
N ILE A 193 -16.61 15.82 -21.73
CA ILE A 193 -15.87 17.04 -21.37
C ILE A 193 -15.43 17.79 -22.62
#